data_AF-A0A842HXG0-F1
#
_entry.id   AF-A0A842HXG0-F1
#
_cell.length_a   1.000
_cell.length_b   1.000
_cell.length_c   1.000
_cell.angle_alpha   90.00
_cell.angle_beta   90.00
_cell.angle_gamma   90.00
#
_symmetry.space_group_name_H-M   'P 1'
#
loop_
_entity.id
_entity.type
_entity.pdbx_description
1 polymer ?
#
loop_
_entity_poly.entity_id
_entity_poly.type
_entity_poly.pdbx_seq_one_letter_code
_entity_poly.pdbx_strand_id
1 'polypeptide(L)' 'MIKALHPLLGGVYELRDDGMVQVEQDGRQGIFRPDGEWISGELKWADQHYCFWLSNKCSQTAPLRNPLIGN' A
#
# COMPACT_ATOMS: atom_id res chain seq x y z
N MET A 1 -5.92 -10.09 3.03
CA MET A 1 -5.85 -8.82 3.78
C MET A 1 -4.67 -8.80 4.77
N ILE A 2 -3.68 -7.93 4.53
CA ILE A 2 -2.54 -7.70 5.44
C ILE A 2 -2.71 -6.31 6.05
N LYS A 3 -2.61 -6.17 7.38
CA LYS A 3 -2.62 -4.88 8.08
C LYS A 3 -1.29 -4.63 8.78
N ALA A 4 -0.78 -3.41 8.71
CA ALA A 4 0.43 -2.97 9.39
C ALA A 4 0.20 -1.62 10.07
N LEU A 5 0.69 -1.50 11.31
CA LEU A 5 0.65 -0.25 12.05
C LEU A 5 1.90 0.58 11.74
N HIS A 6 1.71 1.83 11.35
CA HIS A 6 2.80 2.76 11.10
C HIS A 6 3.49 3.14 12.42
N PRO A 7 4.76 2.76 12.64
CA PRO A 7 5.40 2.84 13.96
C PRO A 7 5.61 4.28 14.46
N LEU A 8 5.69 5.25 13.55
CA LEU A 8 5.92 6.66 13.89
C LEU A 8 4.63 7.50 13.94
N LEU A 9 3.63 7.15 13.14
CA LEU A 9 2.46 7.98 12.89
C LEU A 9 1.19 7.40 13.51
N GLY A 10 1.23 6.14 13.97
CA GLY A 10 0.09 5.44 14.54
C GLY A 10 -1.02 5.10 13.54
N GLY A 11 -0.87 5.47 12.27
CA GLY A 11 -1.83 5.12 11.21
C GLY A 11 -1.83 3.64 10.88
N VAL A 12 -2.99 3.09 10.53
CA VAL A 12 -3.17 1.69 10.12
C VAL A 12 -3.18 1.64 8.60
N TYR A 13 -2.29 0.82 8.03
CA TYR A 13 -2.19 0.58 6.59
C TYR A 13 -2.65 -0.84 6.30
N GLU A 14 -3.60 -0.99 5.38
CA GLU A 14 -4.21 -2.25 5.02
C GLU A 14 -4.07 -2.48 3.51
N LEU A 15 -3.43 -3.57 3.12
CA LEU A 15 -3.40 -3.99 1.73
C LEU A 15 -4.66 -4.81 1.42
N ARG A 16 -5.45 -4.26 0.49
CA ARG A 16 -6.66 -4.85 -0.06
C ARG A 16 -6.32 -5.87 -1.16
N ASP A 17 -7.28 -6.73 -1.48
CA ASP A 17 -7.09 -7.80 -2.46
C ASP A 17 -7.05 -7.27 -3.91
N ASP A 18 -7.48 -6.02 -4.14
CA ASP A 18 -7.37 -5.29 -5.42
C ASP A 18 -5.98 -4.65 -5.63
N GLY A 19 -5.06 -4.82 -4.67
CA GLY A 19 -3.72 -4.23 -4.68
C GLY A 19 -3.68 -2.78 -4.22
N MET A 20 -4.80 -2.21 -3.74
CA MET A 20 -4.83 -0.88 -3.16
C MET A 20 -4.50 -0.91 -1.67
N VAL A 21 -3.98 0.21 -1.16
CA VAL A 21 -3.66 0.40 0.25
C VAL A 21 -4.69 1.33 0.88
N GLN A 22 -5.47 0.82 1.81
CA GLN A 22 -6.34 1.63 2.66
C GLN A 22 -5.56 2.10 3.88
N VAL A 23 -5.56 3.41 4.12
CA VAL A 23 -4.86 4.04 5.24
C VAL A 23 -5.88 4.71 6.14
N GLU A 24 -5.82 4.38 7.43
CA GLU A 24 -6.60 5.03 8.47
C GLU A 24 -5.66 5.77 9.42
N GLN A 25 -5.91 7.05 9.66
CA GLN A 25 -5.15 7.88 10.58
C GLN A 25 -6.05 8.93 11.22
N ASP A 26 -5.97 9.09 12.55
CA ASP A 26 -6.76 10.07 13.32
C ASP A 26 -8.28 10.00 13.04
N GLY A 27 -8.80 8.79 12.83
CA GLY A 27 -10.22 8.54 12.50
C GLY A 27 -10.62 8.89 11.06
N ARG A 28 -9.68 9.30 10.20
CA ARG A 28 -9.90 9.55 8.77
C ARG A 28 -9.35 8.40 7.97
N GLN A 29 -10.01 8.11 6.84
CA GLN A 29 -9.62 7.02 5.96
C GLN A 29 -9.35 7.54 4.55
N GLY A 30 -8.40 6.89 3.86
CA GLY A 30 -8.08 7.15 2.46
C GLY A 30 -7.66 5.87 1.75
N ILE A 31 -7.94 5.79 0.46
CA ILE A 31 -7.48 4.72 -0.43
C ILE A 31 -6.36 5.28 -1.29
N PHE A 32 -5.24 4.58 -1.28
CA PHE A 32 -4.03 4.93 -2.00
C PHE A 32 -3.59 3.75 -2.87
N ARG A 33 -2.88 4.06 -3.93
CA ARG A 33 -2.18 3.06 -4.72
C ARG A 33 -0.87 2.64 -4.04
N PRO A 34 -0.27 1.50 -4.44
CA PRO A 34 1.04 1.06 -3.96
C PRO A 34 2.17 2.09 -4.12
N ASP A 35 2.09 2.96 -5.12
CA ASP A 35 3.02 4.05 -5.39
C ASP A 35 2.76 5.32 -4.57
N GLY A 36 1.71 5.32 -3.73
CA GLY A 36 1.34 6.46 -2.87
C GLY A 36 0.38 7.46 -3.51
N GLU A 37 -0.08 7.22 -4.74
CA GLU A 37 -1.11 8.06 -5.38
C GLU A 37 -2.44 7.93 -4.63
N TRP A 38 -3.04 9.07 -4.27
CA TRP A 38 -4.35 9.12 -3.62
C TRP A 38 -5.48 8.86 -4.64
N ILE A 39 -6.41 7.99 -4.27
CA ILE A 39 -7.58 7.64 -5.10
C ILE A 39 -8.86 8.25 -4.54
N SER A 40 -9.11 8.06 -3.24
CA SER A 40 -10.37 8.49 -2.61
C SER A 40 -10.27 8.56 -1.08
N GLY A 41 -11.23 9.24 -0.45
CA GLY A 41 -11.34 9.34 1.01
C GLY A 41 -11.00 10.72 1.57
N GLU A 42 -11.13 10.84 2.89
CA GLU A 42 -10.89 12.08 3.63
C GLU A 42 -9.39 12.32 3.88
N LEU A 43 -8.62 11.23 3.99
CA LEU A 43 -7.17 11.28 4.10
C LEU A 43 -6.57 11.40 2.69
N LYS A 44 -6.01 12.56 2.38
CA LYS A 44 -5.38 12.87 1.06
C LYS A 44 -3.87 12.67 1.04
N TRP A 45 -3.29 12.32 2.16
CA TRP A 45 -1.85 12.18 2.32
C TRP A 45 -1.54 10.97 3.19
N ALA A 46 -0.61 10.15 2.73
CA ALA A 46 -0.09 8.98 3.43
C ALA A 46 1.40 8.82 3.10
N ASP A 47 2.12 8.03 3.89
CA ASP A 47 3.53 7.75 3.63
C ASP A 47 3.68 6.81 2.42
N GLN A 48 4.14 7.37 1.30
CA GLN A 48 4.35 6.62 0.05
C GLN A 48 5.33 5.45 0.21
N HIS A 49 6.38 5.60 1.03
CA HIS A 49 7.37 4.55 1.21
C HIS A 49 6.78 3.38 2.00
N TYR A 50 5.91 3.67 2.97
CA TYR A 50 5.21 2.65 3.73
C TYR A 50 4.15 1.93 2.89
N CYS A 51 3.39 2.65 2.05
CA CYS A 51 2.49 2.05 1.06
C CYS A 51 3.22 1.10 0.12
N PHE A 52 4.37 1.54 -0.40
CA PHE A 52 5.20 0.72 -1.28
C PHE A 52 5.76 -0.50 -0.54
N TRP A 53 6.25 -0.34 0.68
CA TRP A 53 6.78 -1.44 1.49
C TRP A 53 5.72 -2.49 1.79
N LEU A 54 4.51 -2.07 2.19
CA LEU A 54 3.40 -2.97 2.49
C LEU A 54 2.97 -3.76 1.25
N SER A 55 2.92 -3.09 0.10
CA SER A 55 2.61 -3.71 -1.18
C SER A 55 3.69 -4.71 -1.61
N ASN A 56 4.97 -4.39 -1.44
CA ASN A 56 6.08 -5.30 -1.78
C ASN A 56 6.23 -6.49 -0.81
N LYS A 57 5.86 -6.32 0.46
CA LYS A 57 5.76 -7.43 1.42
C LYS A 57 4.81 -8.53 0.91
N CYS A 58 3.73 -8.14 0.21
CA CYS A 58 2.77 -9.07 -0.37
C CYS A 58 3.10 -9.46 -1.83
N SER A 59 3.75 -8.57 -2.60
CA SER A 59 4.06 -8.80 -4.02
C SER A 59 5.23 -9.76 -4.26
N GLN A 60 5.92 -10.26 -3.23
CA GLN A 60 6.95 -11.32 -3.40
C GLN A 60 6.40 -12.65 -3.92
N THR A 61 5.10 -12.76 -4.21
CA THR A 61 4.49 -13.88 -4.95
C THR A 61 4.29 -13.59 -6.45
N ALA A 62 4.72 -12.44 -6.97
CA ALA A 62 4.91 -12.29 -8.41
C ALA A 62 6.32 -12.80 -8.76
N PRO A 63 6.47 -13.84 -9.60
CA PRO A 63 7.80 -14.24 -10.05
C PRO A 63 8.46 -13.03 -10.69
N LEU A 64 9.73 -12.78 -10.37
CA LEU A 64 10.55 -11.75 -11.01
C LEU A 64 10.34 -11.88 -12.52
N ARG A 65 9.59 -10.95 -13.13
CA ARG A 65 9.40 -10.93 -14.57
C ARG A 65 10.74 -10.51 -15.16
N ASN A 66 11.59 -11.49 -15.48
CA ASN A 66 12.84 -11.26 -16.16
C ASN A 66 12.52 -10.77 -17.58
N PRO A 67 12.79 -9.51 -17.94
CA PRO A 67 12.48 -8.99 -19.27
C PRO A 67 13.31 -9.65 -20.39
N LEU A 68 14.30 -10.49 -20.04
CA LEU A 68 15.18 -11.17 -21.00
C LEU A 68 14.76 -12.59 -21.38
N ILE A 69 13.67 -13.13 -20.79
CA ILE A 69 13.11 -14.42 -21.24
C ILE A 69 11.89 -14.12 -22.10
N GLY A 70 12.18 -13.74 -23.35
CA GLY A 70 11.19 -13.70 -24.42
C GLY A 70 10.74 -15.12 -24.78
N ASN A 71 9.46 -15.23 -25.11
CA ASN A 71 8.84 -16.45 -25.65
C ASN A 71 9.31 -16.71 -27.10
#